data_AF-A0A352WUP7-F1
#
_entry.id   AF-A0A352WUP7-F1
#
_cell.length_a   1.000
_cell.length_b   1.000
_cell.length_c   1.000
_cell.angle_alpha   90.00
_cell.angle_beta   90.00
_cell.angle_gamma   90.00
#
_symmetry.space_group_name_H-M   'P 1'
#
loop_
_entity.id
_entity.type
_entity.pdbx_description
1 polymer ?
#
loop_
_entity_poly.entity_id
_entity_poly.type
_entity_poly.pdbx_seq_one_letter_code
_entity_poly.pdbx_strand_id
1 'polypeptide(L)'
;MGFIDTIKEKARQDKRTIVLPESEDRRTLEAAAQILAEDLANLIIIGSEEAVKKGSEGLDISKATIVDPTTYEKTQAYIDKVVELRAKKGMTPEKAK
;
A
#
# COMPACT_ATOMS: atom_id res chain seq x y z
N MET A 1 26.45 -14.49 -5.99
CA MET A 1 25.11 -14.05 -5.55
C MET A 1 25.30 -12.94 -4.54
N GLY A 2 24.74 -11.77 -4.79
CA GLY A 2 24.82 -10.63 -3.89
C GLY A 2 23.91 -10.80 -2.67
N PHE A 3 24.15 -9.99 -1.63
CA PHE A 3 23.30 -9.96 -0.43
C PHE A 3 21.82 -9.69 -0.79
N ILE A 4 21.58 -8.72 -1.68
CA ILE A 4 20.23 -8.34 -2.12
C ILE A 4 19.53 -9.49 -2.85
N ASP A 5 20.24 -10.26 -3.68
CA ASP A 5 19.66 -11.41 -4.39
C ASP A 5 19.14 -12.46 -3.40
N THR A 6 19.88 -12.70 -2.32
CA THR A 6 19.50 -13.63 -1.24
C THR A 6 18.23 -13.15 -0.52
N ILE A 7 18.09 -11.84 -0.31
CA ILE A 7 16.89 -11.25 0.31
C ILE A 7 15.68 -11.38 -0.62
N LYS A 8 15.84 -11.07 -1.90
CA LYS A 8 14.77 -11.22 -2.91
C LYS A 8 14.28 -12.66 -3.02
N GLU A 9 15.19 -13.63 -2.95
CA GLU A 9 14.82 -15.05 -3.00
C GLU A 9 14.02 -15.47 -1.76
N LYS A 10 14.42 -15.04 -0.57
CA LYS A 10 13.65 -15.26 0.66
C LYS A 10 12.26 -14.63 0.60
N ALA A 11 12.16 -13.41 0.05
CA ALA A 11 10.88 -12.73 -0.12
C ALA A 11 9.92 -13.51 -1.05
N ARG A 12 10.44 -14.11 -2.14
CA ARG A 12 9.64 -15.00 -3.00
C ARG A 12 9.14 -16.25 -2.28
N GLN A 13 9.97 -16.85 -1.44
CA GLN A 13 9.63 -18.09 -0.72
C GLN A 13 8.59 -17.88 0.38
N ASP A 14 8.63 -16.72 1.05
CA ASP A 14 7.67 -16.33 2.09
C ASP A 14 7.02 -15.00 1.74
N LYS A 15 6.13 -15.06 0.73
CA LYS A 15 5.53 -13.87 0.13
C LYS A 15 4.64 -13.15 1.13
N ARG A 16 5.00 -11.90 1.44
CA ARG A 16 4.25 -11.02 2.34
C ARG A 16 3.44 -9.97 1.57
N THR A 17 2.50 -9.34 2.26
CA THR A 17 1.71 -8.22 1.73
C THR A 17 2.27 -6.92 2.27
N ILE A 18 2.68 -6.01 1.38
CA ILE A 18 3.24 -4.70 1.72
C ILE A 18 2.27 -3.60 1.30
N VAL A 19 2.07 -2.62 2.17
CA VAL A 19 1.25 -1.44 1.91
C VAL A 19 2.15 -0.30 1.44
N LEU A 20 1.82 0.31 0.31
CA LEU A 20 2.50 1.46 -0.28
C LEU A 20 1.55 2.68 -0.23
N PRO A 21 1.73 3.61 0.73
CA PRO A 21 0.82 4.74 0.89
C PRO A 21 1.10 5.92 -0.04
N GLU A 22 2.24 5.90 -0.74
CA GLU A 22 2.75 7.02 -1.55
C GLU A 22 2.34 6.88 -3.02
N SER A 23 1.04 6.72 -3.31
CA SER A 23 0.55 6.50 -4.68
C SER A 23 0.83 7.64 -5.66
N GLU A 24 1.14 8.83 -5.14
CA GLU A 24 1.46 10.02 -5.96
C GLU A 24 2.95 10.08 -6.35
N ASP A 25 3.81 9.28 -5.73
CA ASP A 25 5.23 9.20 -6.08
C ASP A 25 5.44 8.17 -7.21
N ARG A 26 5.88 8.65 -8.37
CA ARG A 26 6.17 7.81 -9.53
C ARG A 26 7.19 6.70 -9.23
N ARG A 27 8.20 6.98 -8.39
CA ARG A 27 9.24 6.00 -8.04
C ARG A 27 8.65 4.82 -7.27
N THR A 28 7.66 5.09 -6.42
CA THR A 28 6.93 4.06 -5.66
C THR A 28 6.15 3.15 -6.61
N LEU A 29 5.52 3.71 -7.64
CA LEU A 29 4.79 2.93 -8.65
C LEU A 29 5.72 2.12 -9.56
N GLU A 30 6.89 2.68 -9.93
CA GLU A 30 7.92 1.95 -10.68
C GLU A 30 8.47 0.76 -9.88
N ALA A 31 8.74 0.96 -8.59
CA ALA A 31 9.12 -0.12 -7.68
C ALA A 31 8.00 -1.16 -7.54
N ALA A 32 6.74 -0.73 -7.45
CA ALA A 32 5.60 -1.62 -7.36
C ALA A 32 5.51 -2.53 -8.59
N ALA A 33 5.65 -1.98 -9.79
CA ALA A 33 5.65 -2.77 -11.03
C ALA A 33 6.78 -3.80 -11.05
N GLN A 34 7.99 -3.44 -10.62
CA GLN A 34 9.12 -4.38 -10.52
C GLN A 34 8.86 -5.49 -9.48
N ILE A 35 8.34 -5.14 -8.30
CA ILE A 35 8.01 -6.09 -7.25
C ILE A 35 6.98 -7.13 -7.72
N LEU A 36 5.95 -6.70 -8.46
CA LEU A 36 4.89 -7.57 -8.98
C LEU A 36 5.35 -8.40 -10.18
N ALA A 37 6.28 -7.88 -11.00
CA ALA A 37 6.91 -8.62 -12.10
C ALA A 37 7.87 -9.70 -11.58
N GLU A 38 8.67 -9.38 -10.57
CA GLU A 38 9.59 -10.31 -9.89
C GLU A 38 8.90 -11.20 -8.84
N ASP A 39 7.59 -11.01 -8.63
CA ASP A 39 6.75 -11.77 -7.71
C ASP A 39 7.26 -11.79 -6.25
N LEU A 40 7.81 -10.66 -5.79
CA LEU A 40 8.48 -10.56 -4.48
C LEU A 40 7.51 -10.37 -3.32
N ALA A 41 6.38 -9.72 -3.55
CA ALA A 41 5.37 -9.40 -2.53
C ALA A 41 4.00 -9.16 -3.17
N ASN A 42 2.94 -9.36 -2.39
CA ASN A 42 1.62 -8.82 -2.72
C ASN A 42 1.61 -7.33 -2.34
N LEU A 43 1.02 -6.47 -3.16
CA LEU A 43 1.01 -5.04 -2.89
C LEU A 43 -0.41 -4.52 -2.68
N ILE A 44 -0.55 -3.66 -1.67
CA ILE A 44 -1.71 -2.79 -1.47
C ILE A 44 -1.23 -1.35 -1.66
N ILE A 45 -1.77 -0.64 -2.64
CA ILE A 45 -1.44 0.77 -2.90
C ILE A 45 -2.59 1.61 -2.34
N ILE A 46 -2.28 2.56 -1.46
CA ILE A 46 -3.29 3.48 -0.90
C ILE A 46 -3.37 4.71 -1.78
N GLY A 47 -4.56 5.00 -2.30
CA GLY A 47 -4.80 6.15 -3.18
C GLY A 47 -6.12 6.01 -3.93
N SER A 48 -6.58 7.08 -4.57
CA SER A 48 -7.73 7.00 -5.46
C SER A 48 -7.38 6.23 -6.74
N GLU A 49 -8.35 5.50 -7.29
CA GLU A 49 -8.14 4.74 -8.52
C GLU A 49 -7.65 5.63 -9.67
N GLU A 50 -8.17 6.85 -9.78
CA GLU A 50 -7.79 7.81 -10.81
C GLU A 50 -6.33 8.27 -10.65
N ALA A 51 -5.92 8.63 -9.44
CA ALA A 51 -4.56 9.09 -9.17
C ALA A 51 -3.54 7.98 -9.41
N VAL A 52 -3.83 6.76 -8.93
CA VAL A 52 -2.97 5.59 -9.13
C VAL A 52 -2.86 5.27 -10.62
N LYS A 53 -3.98 5.24 -11.35
CA LYS A 53 -3.98 4.95 -12.79
C LYS A 53 -3.18 5.97 -13.60
N LYS A 54 -3.32 7.25 -13.27
CA LYS A 54 -2.54 8.33 -13.91
C LYS A 54 -1.05 8.20 -13.57
N GLY A 55 -0.73 7.99 -12.30
CA GLY A 55 0.64 7.84 -11.83
C GLY A 55 1.34 6.60 -12.37
N SER A 56 0.58 5.54 -12.69
CA SER A 56 1.09 4.25 -13.16
C SER A 56 1.11 4.11 -14.68
N GLU A 57 0.97 5.20 -15.44
CA GLU A 57 0.98 5.14 -16.90
C GLU A 57 2.27 4.48 -17.43
N GLY A 58 2.13 3.46 -18.28
CA GLY A 58 3.25 2.67 -18.79
C GLY A 58 3.83 1.63 -17.81
N LEU A 59 3.21 1.43 -16.65
CA LEU A 59 3.62 0.43 -15.65
C LEU A 59 2.54 -0.65 -15.50
N ASP A 60 2.96 -1.91 -15.35
CA ASP A 60 2.03 -3.00 -15.01
C ASP A 60 1.92 -3.16 -13.50
N ILE A 61 0.85 -2.60 -12.93
CA ILE A 61 0.47 -2.79 -11.52
C ILE A 61 -0.86 -3.54 -11.38
N SER A 62 -1.28 -4.27 -12.41
CA SER A 62 -2.58 -4.96 -12.45
C SER A 62 -2.80 -5.96 -11.32
N LYS A 63 -1.71 -6.49 -10.74
CA LYS A 63 -1.73 -7.42 -9.60
C LYS A 63 -1.82 -6.73 -8.23
N ALA A 64 -1.66 -5.40 -8.16
CA ALA A 64 -1.81 -4.66 -6.91
C ALA A 64 -3.29 -4.51 -6.53
N THR A 65 -3.56 -4.52 -5.22
CA THR A 65 -4.85 -4.08 -4.70
C THR A 65 -4.79 -2.57 -4.47
N ILE A 66 -5.73 -1.81 -5.04
CA ILE A 66 -5.85 -0.37 -4.78
C ILE A 66 -6.89 -0.17 -3.68
N VAL A 67 -6.56 0.62 -2.67
CA VAL A 67 -7.46 0.95 -1.56
C VAL A 67 -7.55 2.46 -1.44
N ASP A 68 -8.73 3.01 -1.70
CA ASP A 68 -9.01 4.43 -1.49
C ASP A 68 -9.55 4.63 -0.06
N PRO A 69 -8.83 5.36 0.81
CA PRO A 69 -9.25 5.55 2.20
C PRO A 69 -10.59 6.27 2.34
N THR A 70 -11.02 7.03 1.33
CA THR A 70 -12.26 7.80 1.36
C THR A 70 -13.51 6.96 1.07
N THR A 71 -13.35 5.85 0.34
CA THR A 71 -14.46 4.98 -0.10
C THR A 71 -14.37 3.56 0.45
N TYR A 72 -13.24 3.17 1.06
CA TYR A 72 -13.05 1.81 1.54
C TYR A 72 -14.03 1.43 2.67
N GLU A 73 -14.64 0.26 2.52
CA GLU A 73 -15.70 -0.23 3.42
C GLU A 73 -15.27 -0.31 4.90
N LYS A 74 -13.98 -0.53 5.17
CA LYS A 74 -13.45 -0.67 6.54
C LYS A 74 -12.91 0.64 7.11
N THR A 75 -13.00 1.75 6.38
CA THR A 75 -12.49 3.04 6.86
C THR A 75 -13.09 3.39 8.22
N GLN A 76 -14.39 3.17 8.44
CA GLN A 76 -15.01 3.43 9.74
C GLN A 76 -14.40 2.57 10.86
N ALA A 77 -14.16 1.28 10.61
CA ALA A 77 -13.52 0.40 11.59
C ALA A 77 -12.09 0.84 11.93
N TYR A 78 -11.35 1.40 10.97
CA TYR A 78 -10.02 1.96 11.20
C TYR A 78 -10.07 3.28 11.99
N ILE A 79 -11.06 4.14 11.72
CA ILE A 79 -11.33 5.36 12.49
C ILE A 79 -11.63 5.01 13.94
N ASP A 80 -12.55 4.08 14.17
CA ASP A 80 -12.92 3.65 15.53
C ASP A 80 -11.70 3.12 16.28
N LYS A 81 -10.88 2.32 15.59
CA LYS A 81 -9.67 1.76 16.20
C LYS A 81 -8.62 2.82 16.52
N VAL A 82 -8.40 3.82 15.66
CA VAL A 82 -7.42 4.88 15.96
C VAL A 82 -7.89 5.78 17.09
N VAL A 83 -9.20 6.05 17.18
CA VAL A 83 -9.80 6.78 18.31
C VAL A 83 -9.62 6.00 19.59
N GLU A 84 -9.93 4.71 19.62
CA GLU A 84 -9.72 3.84 20.80
C GLU A 84 -8.25 3.90 21.28
N LEU A 85 -7.30 3.71 20.37
CA LEU A 85 -5.87 3.68 20.70
C LEU A 85 -5.31 5.05 21.10
N ARG A 86 -5.90 6.15 20.61
CA ARG A 86 -5.39 7.51 20.80
C ARG A 86 -6.32 8.38 21.66
N ALA A 87 -7.35 7.81 22.28
CA ALA A 87 -8.32 8.53 23.12
C ALA A 87 -7.62 9.33 24.23
N LYS A 88 -6.61 8.73 24.87
CA LYS A 88 -5.80 9.38 25.93
C LYS A 88 -4.98 10.58 25.43
N LYS A 89 -4.82 10.74 24.12
CA LYS A 89 -4.15 11.87 23.47
C LYS A 89 -5.14 12.88 22.87
N GLY A 90 -6.42 12.79 23.23
CA GLY A 90 -7.46 13.72 22.74
C GLY A 90 -7.87 13.49 21.29
N MET A 91 -7.70 12.27 20.78
CA MET A 91 -8.22 11.86 19.47
C MET A 91 -9.75 11.70 19.55
N THR A 92 -10.46 12.32 18.63
CA THR A 92 -11.93 12.25 18.50
C THR A 92 -12.30 11.69 17.12
N PRO A 93 -13.51 11.13 16.94
CA PRO A 93 -13.94 10.65 15.62
C PRO A 93 -13.83 11.69 14.51
N GLU A 94 -14.12 12.96 14.82
CA GLU A 94 -14.01 14.09 13.88
C GLU A 94 -12.56 14.38 13.45
N LYS A 95 -11.58 14.13 14.34
CA LYS A 95 -10.15 14.29 14.03
C LYS A 95 -9.54 13.09 13.32
N ALA A 96 -10.20 11.94 13.41
CA ALA A 96 -9.73 10.68 12.86
C ALA A 96 -10.25 10.41 11.45
N LYS A 97 -11.28 11.15 11.02
CA LYS A 97 -11.82 11.16 9.66
C LYS A 97 -11.01 12.09 8.76
#